data_AF-A0A1P8AMA3-F1
#
_entry.id   AF-A0A1P8AMA3-F1
#
_cell.length_a   1.000
_cell.length_b   1.000
_cell.length_c   1.000
_cell.angle_alpha   90.00
_cell.angle_beta   90.00
_cell.angle_gamma   90.00
#
_symmetry.space_group_name_H-M   'P 1'
#
loop_
_entity.id
_entity.type
_entity.pdbx_description
1 polymer ?
#
loop_
_entity_poly.entity_id
_entity_poly.type
_entity_poly.pdbx_seq_one_letter_code
_entity_poly.pdbx_strand_id
1 'polypeptide(L)'
;MGITKESPFSIGQTLSSSNGVYELGFFSLNNSQNQYLGIWFKSIIPQVVVWVANREKPVTDSAANLGISSNGSLLLSNGKHGVVWSTGDIFASNGSRAELTDHGNLVFIDKVSGRTLWQSFEHLGNTLLPTSIMMYNLVAGEKRGLTAWKSYTDPSPGEFVALITPQVPSQGIIMRGSTRYYRTGPWAKTRFTGSPQMDESYTSPFILTQDVNGSGYFSFVERGKPSRMILTSEGTMKVLVHNGMDWESTYEGPANSCDIYGVCGPFGLCVVSIPPKCKCFKGFVPKFAKEWKKGNWTSGCVRRTELHCQGNSSGKDANVFYTVPNIKPPDFYEYANSQNAEECHQNCLHNCSCLAFSYIPGIGCLMWSKDLMDTRQFSAAGELLSIRLARSELDVNKRKMTIVASTVSLTLFVIFGFAAFGFWRCRVEHNAHISNDAWRNFLQSQDVPGLEFFEMNAIQTATNNFSLSNKLGPGGFGSVYKGKLQDGREIAVKRLSSSSGQGKQEFMNEIVLISKLQHRNLVRVLGCCVEGTEKLLIYGFLKNKSLDTFVFGGSLLTPFV
;
A
#
# COMPACT_ATOMS: atom_id res chain seq x y z
N MET A 1 -38.46 -23.62 -40.20
CA MET A 1 -38.10 -24.81 -41.01
C MET A 1 -36.93 -25.49 -40.33
N GLY A 2 -36.83 -26.82 -40.37
CA GLY A 2 -35.72 -27.55 -39.77
C GLY A 2 -35.08 -28.50 -40.79
N ILE A 3 -33.92 -29.04 -40.45
CA ILE A 3 -33.22 -30.02 -41.29
C ILE A 3 -33.89 -31.37 -41.07
N THR A 4 -34.32 -32.02 -42.15
CA THR A 4 -34.92 -33.36 -42.11
C THR A 4 -34.13 -34.32 -43.01
N LYS A 5 -34.49 -35.59 -42.96
CA LYS A 5 -33.89 -36.63 -43.80
C LYS A 5 -34.12 -36.37 -45.29
N GLU A 6 -35.28 -35.81 -45.63
CA GLU A 6 -35.71 -35.52 -47.01
C GLU A 6 -35.12 -34.20 -47.55
N SER A 7 -34.72 -33.29 -46.66
CA SER A 7 -34.17 -31.97 -47.02
C SER A 7 -32.83 -31.73 -46.31
N PRO A 8 -31.72 -32.30 -46.83
CA PRO A 8 -30.38 -32.06 -46.31
C PRO A 8 -29.96 -30.61 -46.54
N PHE A 9 -29.14 -30.10 -45.64
CA PHE A 9 -28.70 -28.71 -45.57
C PHE A 9 -27.34 -28.55 -46.26
N SER A 10 -27.29 -27.84 -47.38
CA SER A 10 -26.12 -27.75 -48.27
C SER A 10 -25.39 -26.40 -48.16
N ILE A 11 -24.17 -26.33 -48.71
CA ILE A 11 -23.41 -25.07 -48.83
C ILE A 11 -24.26 -24.01 -49.56
N GLY A 12 -24.27 -22.78 -49.02
CA GLY A 12 -25.03 -21.65 -49.54
C GLY A 12 -26.43 -21.51 -48.93
N GLN A 13 -26.94 -22.53 -48.22
CA GLN A 13 -28.18 -22.42 -47.45
C GLN A 13 -27.89 -21.86 -46.05
N THR A 14 -28.86 -21.14 -45.49
CA THR A 14 -28.84 -20.71 -44.08
C THR A 14 -30.12 -21.13 -43.36
N LEU A 15 -30.01 -21.35 -42.05
CA LEU A 15 -31.12 -21.66 -41.16
C LEU A 15 -31.14 -20.61 -40.04
N SER A 16 -32.15 -19.74 -40.04
CA SER A 16 -32.34 -18.74 -38.98
C SER A 16 -33.16 -19.29 -37.81
N SER A 17 -32.85 -18.81 -36.59
CA SER A 17 -33.75 -18.98 -35.44
C SER A 17 -35.08 -18.24 -35.66
N SER A 18 -36.12 -18.62 -34.93
CA SER A 18 -37.47 -18.06 -35.11
C SER A 18 -37.53 -16.56 -34.80
N ASN A 19 -36.77 -16.11 -33.81
CA ASN A 19 -36.61 -14.69 -33.46
C ASN A 19 -35.63 -13.92 -34.39
N GLY A 20 -34.98 -14.59 -35.33
CA GLY A 20 -34.04 -13.97 -36.27
C GLY A 20 -32.70 -13.50 -35.67
N VAL A 21 -32.36 -13.88 -34.44
CA VAL A 21 -31.12 -13.46 -33.77
C VAL A 21 -29.91 -14.30 -34.23
N TYR A 22 -30.10 -15.61 -34.39
CA TYR A 22 -29.04 -16.55 -34.73
C TYR A 22 -29.25 -17.13 -36.12
N GLU A 23 -28.15 -17.49 -36.77
CA GLU A 23 -28.15 -18.14 -38.06
C GLU A 23 -27.09 -19.24 -38.12
N LEU A 24 -27.48 -20.39 -38.64
CA LEU A 24 -26.63 -21.54 -38.93
C LEU A 24 -26.34 -21.57 -40.43
N GLY A 25 -25.09 -21.86 -40.80
CA GLY A 25 -24.71 -22.08 -42.19
C GLY A 25 -23.25 -22.46 -42.36
N PHE A 26 -22.84 -22.56 -43.63
CA PHE A 26 -21.45 -22.76 -44.00
C PHE A 26 -20.73 -21.41 -44.13
N PHE A 27 -19.52 -21.34 -43.59
CA PHE A 27 -18.66 -20.17 -43.68
C PHE A 27 -17.22 -20.58 -43.95
N SER A 28 -16.44 -19.65 -44.52
CA SER A 28 -15.01 -19.80 -44.73
C SER A 28 -14.27 -18.71 -43.97
N LEU A 29 -13.08 -19.04 -43.47
CA LEU A 29 -12.18 -18.08 -42.84
C LEU A 29 -11.05 -17.74 -43.82
N ASN A 30 -10.69 -16.45 -43.87
CA ASN A 30 -9.56 -15.93 -44.63
C ASN A 30 -9.58 -16.26 -46.15
N ASN A 31 -10.77 -16.29 -46.76
CA ASN A 31 -10.97 -16.66 -48.17
C ASN A 31 -10.34 -18.01 -48.57
N SER A 32 -10.21 -18.94 -47.62
CA SER A 32 -9.73 -20.30 -47.89
C SER A 32 -10.85 -21.15 -48.51
N GLN A 33 -10.48 -22.25 -49.18
CA GLN A 33 -11.44 -23.26 -49.64
C GLN A 33 -12.04 -24.09 -48.48
N ASN A 34 -11.53 -23.92 -47.26
CA ASN A 34 -12.01 -24.62 -46.09
C ASN A 34 -13.36 -24.04 -45.65
N GLN A 35 -14.37 -24.89 -45.66
CA GLN A 35 -15.72 -24.59 -45.20
C GLN A 35 -15.95 -25.23 -43.83
N TYR A 36 -16.59 -24.45 -42.96
CA TYR A 36 -17.00 -24.85 -41.63
C TYR A 36 -18.50 -24.63 -41.49
N LEU A 37 -19.17 -25.57 -40.85
CA LEU A 37 -20.56 -25.41 -40.42
C LEU A 37 -20.54 -24.74 -39.04
N GLY A 38 -21.21 -23.59 -38.90
CA GLY A 38 -21.25 -22.87 -37.65
C GLY A 38 -22.49 -22.00 -37.47
N ILE A 39 -22.61 -21.46 -36.26
CA ILE A 39 -23.70 -20.58 -35.83
C ILE A 39 -23.10 -19.19 -35.58
N TRP A 40 -23.78 -18.14 -36.01
CA TRP A 40 -23.39 -16.74 -35.77
C TRP A 40 -24.61 -15.86 -35.43
N PHE A 41 -24.35 -14.64 -34.98
CA PHE A 41 -25.38 -13.61 -34.85
C PHE A 41 -25.76 -13.07 -36.24
N LYS A 42 -27.02 -13.21 -36.63
CA LYS A 42 -27.51 -12.90 -37.98
C LYS A 42 -27.32 -11.45 -38.38
N SER A 43 -27.64 -10.52 -37.48
CA SER A 43 -27.68 -9.07 -37.77
C SER A 43 -26.42 -8.32 -37.35
N ILE A 44 -25.35 -9.00 -36.92
CA ILE A 44 -24.10 -8.36 -36.45
C ILE A 44 -23.04 -8.46 -37.54
N ILE A 45 -22.45 -7.31 -37.88
CA ILE A 45 -21.40 -7.17 -38.89
C ILE A 45 -20.19 -6.45 -38.24
N PRO A 46 -18.96 -6.96 -38.37
CA PRO A 46 -18.57 -8.19 -39.07
C PRO A 46 -19.12 -9.45 -38.41
N GLN A 47 -19.22 -10.55 -39.18
CA GLN A 47 -19.82 -11.81 -38.73
C GLN A 47 -19.09 -12.35 -37.48
N VAL A 48 -19.86 -12.69 -36.45
CA VAL A 48 -19.35 -13.26 -35.19
C VAL A 48 -19.86 -14.67 -35.00
N VAL A 49 -18.97 -15.65 -35.25
CA VAL A 49 -19.24 -17.07 -35.08
C VAL A 49 -19.16 -17.46 -33.60
N VAL A 50 -20.18 -18.15 -33.10
CA VAL A 50 -20.34 -18.54 -31.70
C VAL A 50 -20.27 -20.06 -31.47
N TRP A 51 -20.41 -20.85 -32.54
CA TRP A 51 -20.27 -22.31 -32.47
C TRP A 51 -19.83 -22.87 -33.82
N VAL A 52 -19.04 -23.94 -33.82
CA VAL A 52 -18.52 -24.60 -35.04
C VAL A 52 -18.56 -26.11 -34.86
N ALA A 53 -19.25 -26.83 -35.76
CA ALA A 53 -19.40 -28.28 -35.69
C ALA A 53 -18.09 -29.00 -36.01
N ASN A 54 -17.58 -28.77 -37.22
CA ASN A 54 -16.44 -29.48 -37.78
C ASN A 54 -15.13 -28.70 -37.61
N ARG A 55 -14.93 -28.12 -36.41
CA ARG A 55 -13.80 -27.25 -36.10
C ARG A 55 -12.42 -27.91 -36.28
N GLU A 56 -12.34 -29.22 -36.15
CA GLU A 56 -11.10 -30.00 -36.32
C GLU A 56 -10.82 -30.38 -37.78
N LYS A 57 -11.87 -30.55 -38.58
CA LYS A 57 -11.78 -31.07 -39.94
C LYS A 57 -12.70 -30.28 -40.88
N PRO A 58 -12.18 -29.30 -41.64
CA PRO A 58 -12.98 -28.56 -42.61
C PRO A 58 -13.48 -29.46 -43.73
N VAL A 59 -14.56 -29.03 -44.39
CA VAL A 59 -15.00 -29.60 -45.68
C VAL A 59 -14.49 -28.72 -46.82
N THR A 60 -14.25 -29.31 -47.98
CA THR A 60 -13.67 -28.63 -49.15
C THR A 60 -14.47 -28.91 -50.43
N ASP A 61 -15.27 -29.97 -50.44
CA ASP A 61 -16.17 -30.29 -51.55
C ASP A 61 -17.41 -29.39 -51.51
N SER A 62 -17.74 -28.76 -52.64
CA SER A 62 -18.96 -27.95 -52.79
C SER A 62 -20.26 -28.76 -52.60
N ALA A 63 -20.19 -30.09 -52.74
CA ALA A 63 -21.31 -31.01 -52.50
C ALA A 63 -21.48 -31.38 -51.01
N ALA A 64 -20.69 -30.79 -50.11
CA ALA A 64 -20.82 -31.02 -48.68
C ALA A 64 -22.21 -30.61 -48.18
N ASN A 65 -22.78 -31.44 -47.31
CA ASN A 65 -24.10 -31.22 -46.72
C ASN A 65 -24.19 -31.81 -45.32
N LEU A 66 -25.00 -31.16 -44.49
CA LEU A 66 -25.45 -31.65 -43.19
C LEU A 66 -26.81 -32.35 -43.39
N GLY A 67 -26.89 -33.62 -43.05
CA GLY A 67 -28.09 -34.43 -43.26
C GLY A 67 -28.32 -35.45 -42.15
N ILE A 68 -29.52 -36.03 -42.15
CA ILE A 68 -29.88 -37.12 -41.24
C ILE A 68 -29.69 -38.44 -41.98
N SER A 69 -28.85 -39.29 -41.44
CA SER A 69 -28.58 -40.61 -42.00
C SER A 69 -29.74 -41.58 -41.83
N SER A 70 -29.72 -42.68 -42.59
CA SER A 70 -30.73 -43.74 -42.51
C SER A 70 -30.85 -44.37 -41.12
N ASN A 71 -29.77 -44.37 -40.34
CA ASN A 71 -29.72 -44.90 -38.97
C ASN A 71 -30.12 -43.85 -37.91
N GLY A 72 -30.52 -42.64 -38.30
CA GLY A 72 -31.05 -41.63 -37.38
C GLY A 72 -29.99 -40.73 -36.72
N SER A 73 -28.75 -40.70 -37.21
CA SER A 73 -27.70 -39.80 -36.74
C SER A 73 -27.57 -38.54 -37.62
N LEU A 74 -27.30 -37.39 -37.02
CA LEU A 74 -27.03 -36.14 -37.74
C LEU A 74 -25.55 -36.11 -38.14
N LEU A 75 -25.26 -35.98 -39.45
CA LEU A 75 -23.90 -36.04 -39.97
C LEU A 75 -23.61 -34.95 -41.01
N LEU A 76 -22.37 -34.51 -41.03
CA LEU A 76 -21.80 -33.64 -42.05
C LEU A 76 -20.95 -34.50 -42.99
N SER A 77 -21.32 -34.51 -44.27
CA SER A 77 -20.60 -35.20 -45.33
C SER A 77 -19.76 -34.23 -46.17
N ASN A 78 -18.59 -34.66 -46.63
CA ASN A 78 -17.75 -33.92 -47.58
C ASN A 78 -17.97 -34.45 -49.01
N GLY A 79 -19.21 -34.35 -49.48
CA GLY A 79 -19.62 -34.91 -50.77
C GLY A 79 -19.32 -36.40 -50.88
N LYS A 80 -18.53 -36.80 -51.89
CA LYS A 80 -18.16 -38.22 -52.10
C LYS A 80 -17.03 -38.70 -51.17
N HIS A 81 -16.41 -37.81 -50.42
CA HIS A 81 -15.23 -38.10 -49.59
C HIS A 81 -15.56 -38.59 -48.17
N GLY A 82 -16.84 -38.92 -47.91
CA GLY A 82 -17.29 -39.54 -46.66
C GLY A 82 -17.71 -38.56 -45.57
N VAL A 83 -17.91 -39.09 -44.35
CA VAL A 83 -18.37 -38.33 -43.18
C VAL A 83 -17.20 -37.58 -42.53
N VAL A 84 -17.42 -36.31 -42.23
CA VAL A 84 -16.43 -35.42 -41.60
C VAL A 84 -16.76 -35.13 -40.14
N TRP A 85 -18.04 -35.06 -39.79
CA TRP A 85 -18.51 -34.85 -38.42
C TRP A 85 -19.86 -35.55 -38.22
N SER A 86 -20.15 -36.01 -37.00
CA SER A 86 -21.46 -36.54 -36.62
C SER A 86 -21.72 -36.31 -35.14
N THR A 87 -22.97 -36.48 -34.71
CA THR A 87 -23.35 -36.45 -33.30
C THR A 87 -22.84 -37.66 -32.50
N GLY A 88 -22.20 -38.64 -33.14
CA GLY A 88 -21.63 -39.85 -32.52
C GLY A 88 -22.67 -40.93 -32.19
N ASP A 89 -23.84 -40.54 -31.71
CA ASP A 89 -24.89 -41.45 -31.30
C ASP A 89 -25.84 -41.84 -32.45
N ILE A 90 -26.33 -43.09 -32.38
CA ILE A 90 -27.36 -43.65 -33.27
C ILE A 90 -28.66 -43.68 -32.49
N PHE A 91 -29.67 -42.96 -32.98
CA PHE A 91 -30.96 -42.85 -32.34
C PHE A 91 -32.01 -43.65 -33.12
N ALA A 92 -32.54 -44.71 -32.50
CA ALA A 92 -33.67 -45.45 -33.04
C ALA A 92 -34.94 -44.57 -32.98
N SER A 93 -35.24 -43.90 -34.09
CA SER A 93 -36.36 -42.97 -34.22
C SER A 93 -37.08 -43.15 -35.55
N ASN A 94 -38.41 -43.12 -35.54
CA ASN A 94 -39.26 -43.11 -36.75
C ASN A 94 -39.29 -41.74 -37.45
N GLY A 95 -38.57 -40.75 -36.94
CA GLY A 95 -38.38 -39.46 -37.58
C GLY A 95 -37.71 -38.46 -36.66
N SER A 96 -36.65 -37.83 -37.14
CA SER A 96 -35.92 -36.79 -36.42
C SER A 96 -35.81 -35.51 -37.25
N ARG A 97 -35.53 -34.40 -36.57
CA ARG A 97 -35.20 -33.13 -37.20
C ARG A 97 -34.17 -32.36 -36.40
N ALA A 98 -33.38 -31.54 -37.09
CA ALA A 98 -32.53 -30.54 -36.44
C ALA A 98 -33.17 -29.14 -36.59
N GLU A 99 -33.17 -28.36 -35.52
CA GLU A 99 -33.69 -27.00 -35.51
C GLU A 99 -32.79 -26.06 -34.69
N LEU A 100 -32.71 -24.80 -35.11
CA LEU A 100 -31.98 -23.76 -34.40
C LEU A 100 -32.94 -23.00 -33.48
N THR A 101 -32.73 -23.07 -32.18
CA THR A 101 -33.55 -22.39 -31.18
C THR A 101 -33.27 -20.89 -31.13
N ASP A 102 -34.17 -20.14 -30.49
CA ASP A 102 -34.05 -18.69 -30.27
C ASP A 102 -32.87 -18.28 -29.37
N HIS A 103 -32.28 -19.23 -28.66
CA HIS A 103 -31.09 -19.04 -27.82
C HIS A 103 -29.78 -19.40 -28.55
N GLY A 104 -29.84 -19.79 -29.82
CA GLY A 104 -28.66 -20.18 -30.60
C GLY A 104 -28.19 -21.62 -30.34
N ASN A 105 -28.99 -22.44 -29.64
CA ASN A 105 -28.74 -23.87 -29.49
C ASN A 105 -29.29 -24.61 -30.71
N LEU A 106 -28.42 -25.33 -31.44
CA LEU A 106 -28.83 -26.31 -32.44
C LEU A 106 -29.22 -27.60 -31.72
N VAL A 107 -30.48 -27.99 -31.85
CA VAL A 107 -31.04 -29.19 -31.20
C VAL A 107 -31.46 -30.21 -32.24
N PHE A 108 -31.15 -31.48 -31.96
CA PHE A 108 -31.61 -32.62 -32.74
C PHE A 108 -32.69 -33.35 -31.94
N ILE A 109 -33.90 -33.39 -32.49
CA ILE A 109 -35.10 -33.80 -31.75
C ILE A 109 -35.75 -34.99 -32.45
N ASP A 110 -36.23 -35.93 -31.64
CA ASP A 110 -37.14 -36.99 -32.06
C ASP A 110 -38.55 -36.41 -32.29
N LYS A 111 -39.07 -36.51 -33.51
CA LYS A 111 -40.36 -35.90 -33.89
C LYS A 111 -41.56 -36.53 -33.17
N VAL A 112 -41.44 -37.79 -32.72
CA VAL A 112 -42.56 -38.56 -32.16
C VAL A 112 -42.71 -38.27 -30.66
N SER A 113 -41.62 -38.39 -29.92
CA SER A 113 -41.56 -38.18 -28.47
C SER A 113 -41.32 -36.73 -28.09
N GLY A 114 -40.81 -35.91 -29.00
CA GLY A 114 -40.36 -34.54 -28.71
C GLY A 114 -39.07 -34.47 -27.88
N ARG A 115 -38.41 -35.61 -27.63
CA ARG A 115 -37.19 -35.67 -26.82
C ARG A 115 -36.00 -35.09 -27.59
N THR A 116 -35.22 -34.24 -26.94
CA THR A 116 -33.90 -33.82 -27.43
C THR A 116 -32.95 -35.01 -27.39
N LEU A 117 -32.44 -35.38 -28.56
CA LEU A 117 -31.49 -36.46 -28.77
C LEU A 117 -30.04 -35.97 -28.64
N TRP A 118 -29.78 -34.76 -29.14
CA TRP A 118 -28.47 -34.12 -29.08
C TRP A 118 -28.63 -32.59 -29.10
N GLN A 119 -27.69 -31.86 -28.52
CA GLN A 119 -27.69 -30.39 -28.57
C GLN A 119 -26.29 -29.77 -28.57
N SER A 120 -26.12 -28.68 -29.32
CA SER A 120 -24.84 -27.97 -29.43
C SER A 120 -24.31 -27.40 -28.11
N PHE A 121 -25.20 -27.04 -27.18
CA PHE A 121 -24.84 -26.52 -25.86
C PHE A 121 -24.13 -27.56 -24.96
N GLU A 122 -24.14 -28.84 -25.35
CA GLU A 122 -23.35 -29.88 -24.68
C GLU A 122 -21.92 -30.01 -25.25
N HIS A 123 -21.68 -29.42 -26.42
CA HIS A 123 -20.42 -29.47 -27.16
C HIS A 123 -19.90 -28.05 -27.44
N LEU A 124 -19.54 -27.35 -26.37
CA LEU A 124 -19.13 -25.95 -26.44
C LEU A 124 -17.84 -25.77 -27.25
N GLY A 125 -17.77 -24.64 -27.95
CA GLY A 125 -16.56 -24.18 -28.64
C GLY A 125 -15.68 -23.32 -27.74
N ASN A 126 -15.26 -22.18 -28.26
CA ASN A 126 -14.58 -21.13 -27.50
C ASN A 126 -15.55 -20.11 -26.87
N THR A 127 -16.86 -20.25 -27.12
CA THR A 127 -17.87 -19.27 -26.72
C THR A 127 -18.94 -19.90 -25.83
N LEU A 128 -19.34 -19.20 -24.78
CA LEU A 128 -20.51 -19.48 -23.97
C LEU A 128 -21.60 -18.46 -24.31
N LEU A 129 -22.76 -18.92 -24.75
CA LEU A 129 -23.95 -18.11 -24.97
C LEU A 129 -24.81 -18.03 -23.71
N PRO A 130 -25.72 -17.05 -23.59
CA PRO A 130 -26.68 -17.02 -22.50
C PRO A 130 -27.43 -18.35 -22.40
N THR A 131 -27.71 -18.82 -21.17
CA THR A 131 -28.34 -20.13 -20.86
C THR A 131 -27.53 -21.40 -21.15
N SER A 132 -26.45 -21.32 -21.95
CA SER A 132 -25.50 -22.43 -22.06
C SER A 132 -24.65 -22.56 -20.79
N ILE A 133 -24.15 -23.76 -20.49
CA ILE A 133 -23.53 -24.06 -19.20
C ILE A 133 -22.11 -24.61 -19.35
N MET A 134 -21.18 -24.08 -18.55
CA MET A 134 -19.99 -24.82 -18.16
C MET A 134 -20.35 -25.69 -16.96
N MET A 135 -19.90 -26.93 -16.92
CA MET A 135 -20.30 -27.84 -15.83
C MET A 135 -19.22 -28.84 -15.47
N TYR A 136 -19.34 -29.33 -14.24
CA TYR A 136 -18.56 -30.44 -13.75
C TYR A 136 -19.49 -31.38 -13.00
N ASN A 137 -19.53 -32.66 -13.38
CA ASN A 137 -20.33 -33.69 -12.72
C ASN A 137 -19.41 -34.81 -12.25
N LEU A 138 -19.20 -34.91 -10.94
CA LEU A 138 -18.33 -35.91 -10.34
C LEU A 138 -18.89 -37.33 -10.44
N VAL A 139 -20.23 -37.48 -10.42
CA VAL A 139 -20.90 -38.78 -10.47
C VAL A 139 -20.75 -39.41 -11.86
N ALA A 140 -20.95 -38.62 -12.91
CA ALA A 140 -20.82 -39.07 -14.29
C ALA A 140 -19.38 -39.00 -14.83
N GLY A 141 -18.47 -38.32 -14.12
CA GLY A 141 -17.13 -38.02 -14.63
C GLY A 141 -17.12 -37.04 -15.81
N GLU A 142 -18.21 -36.29 -16.01
CA GLU A 142 -18.38 -35.38 -17.13
C GLU A 142 -17.84 -33.98 -16.78
N LYS A 143 -17.10 -33.39 -17.72
CA LYS A 143 -16.66 -31.99 -17.65
C LYS A 143 -17.01 -31.28 -18.95
N ARG A 144 -17.57 -30.07 -18.83
CA ARG A 144 -17.90 -29.21 -19.94
C ARG A 144 -17.31 -27.83 -19.71
N GLY A 145 -16.51 -27.38 -20.67
CA GLY A 145 -15.80 -26.11 -20.63
C GLY A 145 -15.63 -25.52 -22.01
N LEU A 146 -15.00 -24.36 -22.08
CA LEU A 146 -14.66 -23.73 -23.34
C LEU A 146 -13.27 -24.14 -23.78
N THR A 147 -13.09 -24.39 -25.07
CA THR A 147 -11.78 -24.65 -25.68
C THR A 147 -11.50 -23.57 -26.70
N ALA A 148 -10.43 -22.80 -26.48
CA ALA A 148 -10.01 -21.71 -27.35
C ALA A 148 -9.88 -22.17 -28.80
N TRP A 149 -10.03 -21.24 -29.73
CA TRP A 149 -9.54 -21.46 -31.08
C TRP A 149 -8.02 -21.46 -31.10
N LYS A 150 -7.43 -22.15 -32.07
CA LYS A 150 -5.97 -22.17 -32.24
C LYS A 150 -5.43 -20.81 -32.64
N SER A 151 -6.18 -20.05 -33.42
CA SER A 151 -5.94 -18.64 -33.73
C SER A 151 -7.23 -17.95 -34.16
N TYR A 152 -7.21 -16.64 -34.36
CA TYR A 152 -8.34 -15.87 -34.91
C TYR A 152 -8.83 -16.35 -36.28
N THR A 153 -8.01 -17.07 -37.04
CA THR A 153 -8.32 -17.58 -38.39
C THR A 153 -8.42 -19.11 -38.46
N ASP A 154 -8.22 -19.82 -37.35
CA ASP A 154 -8.22 -21.29 -37.29
C ASP A 154 -9.08 -21.76 -36.09
N PRO A 155 -10.30 -22.28 -36.34
CA PRO A 155 -11.24 -22.66 -35.30
C PRO A 155 -10.90 -23.99 -34.61
N SER A 156 -9.86 -24.70 -35.07
CA SER A 156 -9.42 -25.94 -34.45
C SER A 156 -9.08 -25.74 -32.96
N PRO A 157 -9.13 -26.81 -32.14
CA PRO A 157 -8.81 -26.73 -30.72
C PRO A 157 -7.44 -26.10 -30.44
N GLY A 158 -7.43 -25.00 -29.70
CA GLY A 158 -6.23 -24.30 -29.24
C GLY A 158 -5.66 -24.85 -27.92
N GLU A 159 -4.64 -24.16 -27.38
CA GLU A 159 -3.91 -24.59 -26.18
C GLU A 159 -4.68 -24.33 -24.87
N PHE A 160 -5.60 -23.37 -24.87
CA PHE A 160 -6.29 -22.90 -23.67
C PHE A 160 -7.68 -23.52 -23.51
N VAL A 161 -7.98 -23.94 -22.28
CA VAL A 161 -9.28 -24.50 -21.89
C VAL A 161 -9.78 -23.83 -20.62
N ALA A 162 -11.01 -23.31 -20.63
CA ALA A 162 -11.65 -22.72 -19.45
C ALA A 162 -12.64 -23.69 -18.83
N LEU A 163 -12.57 -23.83 -17.50
CA LEU A 163 -13.35 -24.80 -16.71
C LEU A 163 -13.79 -24.17 -15.39
N ILE A 164 -14.80 -24.79 -14.76
CA ILE A 164 -15.07 -24.62 -13.34
C ILE A 164 -14.50 -25.82 -12.55
N THR A 165 -14.10 -25.59 -11.29
CA THR A 165 -13.48 -26.62 -10.46
C THR A 165 -14.48 -27.36 -9.57
N PRO A 166 -14.26 -28.64 -9.26
CA PRO A 166 -15.08 -29.36 -8.27
C PRO A 166 -14.75 -28.99 -6.82
N GLN A 167 -13.71 -28.19 -6.57
CA GLN A 167 -13.41 -27.67 -5.22
C GLN A 167 -14.62 -26.90 -4.69
N VAL A 168 -14.90 -27.00 -3.39
CA VAL A 168 -16.06 -26.33 -2.76
C VAL A 168 -15.57 -25.22 -1.83
N PRO A 169 -16.00 -23.95 -2.04
CA PRO A 169 -16.76 -23.44 -3.19
C PRO A 169 -16.00 -23.54 -4.52
N SER A 170 -16.68 -23.53 -5.66
CA SER A 170 -16.06 -23.62 -7.00
C SER A 170 -15.29 -22.36 -7.41
N GLN A 171 -14.33 -22.52 -8.31
CA GLN A 171 -13.60 -21.45 -8.98
C GLN A 171 -13.65 -21.63 -10.48
N GLY A 172 -13.50 -20.54 -11.24
CA GLY A 172 -13.16 -20.59 -12.65
C GLY A 172 -11.65 -20.68 -12.85
N ILE A 173 -11.22 -21.53 -13.77
CA ILE A 173 -9.81 -21.67 -14.16
C ILE A 173 -9.65 -21.65 -15.66
N ILE A 174 -8.53 -21.12 -16.14
CA ILE A 174 -8.04 -21.33 -17.50
C ILE A 174 -6.79 -22.18 -17.39
N MET A 175 -6.78 -23.29 -18.12
CA MET A 175 -5.65 -24.19 -18.26
C MET A 175 -4.92 -23.87 -19.56
N ARG A 176 -3.59 -23.98 -19.53
CA ARG A 176 -2.72 -24.00 -20.70
C ARG A 176 -2.05 -25.38 -20.74
N GLY A 177 -2.53 -26.25 -21.64
CA GLY A 177 -2.21 -27.68 -21.57
C GLY A 177 -2.59 -28.29 -20.21
N SER A 178 -1.61 -28.85 -19.49
CA SER A 178 -1.82 -29.43 -18.15
C SER A 178 -1.62 -28.43 -16.99
N THR A 179 -1.23 -27.19 -17.28
CA THR A 179 -0.85 -26.19 -16.26
C THR A 179 -1.95 -25.15 -16.07
N ARG A 180 -2.14 -24.69 -14.82
CA ARG A 180 -3.04 -23.57 -14.54
C ARG A 180 -2.42 -22.28 -15.07
N TYR A 181 -3.18 -21.54 -15.87
CA TYR A 181 -2.76 -20.26 -16.45
C TYR A 181 -3.39 -19.07 -15.74
N TYR A 182 -4.69 -19.16 -15.42
CA TYR A 182 -5.46 -18.12 -14.74
C TYR A 182 -6.51 -18.74 -13.81
N ARG A 183 -6.88 -18.01 -12.76
CA ARG A 183 -7.86 -18.43 -11.76
C ARG A 183 -8.69 -17.25 -11.30
N THR A 184 -10.01 -17.40 -11.26
CA THR A 184 -10.94 -16.34 -10.85
C THR A 184 -11.11 -16.24 -9.33
N GLY A 185 -10.68 -17.25 -8.56
CA GLY A 185 -10.95 -17.34 -7.13
C GLY A 185 -12.29 -18.02 -6.81
N PRO A 186 -12.56 -18.35 -5.53
CA PRO A 186 -13.81 -18.96 -5.12
C PRO A 186 -15.03 -18.07 -5.45
N TRP A 187 -16.14 -18.71 -5.81
CA TRP A 187 -17.43 -18.07 -6.05
C TRP A 187 -18.11 -17.65 -4.74
N ALA A 188 -18.37 -16.35 -4.61
CA ALA A 188 -19.03 -15.73 -3.46
C ALA A 188 -20.47 -15.30 -3.81
N LYS A 189 -21.29 -16.26 -4.26
CA LYS A 189 -22.72 -16.14 -4.65
C LYS A 189 -23.04 -15.23 -5.85
N THR A 190 -22.43 -14.06 -5.95
CA THR A 190 -22.69 -13.06 -7.01
C THR A 190 -21.46 -12.75 -7.87
N ARG A 191 -20.26 -12.99 -7.32
CA ARG A 191 -18.97 -12.77 -8.01
C ARG A 191 -17.92 -13.82 -7.67
N PHE A 192 -16.90 -13.90 -8.52
CA PHE A 192 -15.65 -14.56 -8.16
C PHE A 192 -14.74 -13.62 -7.36
N THR A 193 -14.14 -14.10 -6.27
CA THR A 193 -13.35 -13.28 -5.33
C THR A 193 -12.04 -12.70 -5.89
N GLY A 194 -11.50 -13.30 -6.94
CA GLY A 194 -10.35 -12.78 -7.68
C GLY A 194 -10.71 -11.79 -8.80
N SER A 195 -12.00 -11.46 -8.95
CA SER A 195 -12.53 -10.57 -9.98
C SER A 195 -13.37 -9.45 -9.33
N PRO A 196 -12.74 -8.50 -8.61
CA PRO A 196 -13.44 -7.47 -7.84
C PRO A 196 -14.25 -6.48 -8.70
N GLN A 197 -14.06 -6.46 -10.01
CA GLN A 197 -14.83 -5.66 -10.97
C GLN A 197 -16.22 -6.24 -11.27
N MET A 198 -16.50 -7.48 -10.87
CA MET A 198 -17.84 -8.07 -11.06
C MET A 198 -18.86 -7.42 -10.12
N ASP A 199 -20.09 -7.29 -10.59
CA ASP A 199 -21.21 -6.79 -9.79
C ASP A 199 -21.46 -7.69 -8.57
N GLU A 200 -21.36 -7.10 -7.39
CA GLU A 200 -21.59 -7.77 -6.11
C GLU A 200 -23.09 -7.93 -5.77
N SER A 201 -23.97 -7.20 -6.47
CA SER A 201 -25.40 -7.22 -6.22
C SER A 201 -26.05 -8.53 -6.67
N TYR A 202 -27.23 -8.83 -6.12
CA TYR A 202 -28.09 -9.91 -6.62
C TYR A 202 -28.62 -9.67 -8.04
N THR A 203 -28.33 -8.50 -8.61
CA THR A 203 -28.51 -8.23 -10.03
C THR A 203 -27.26 -8.57 -10.84
N SER A 204 -26.34 -9.41 -10.35
CA SER A 204 -25.34 -10.04 -11.22
C SER A 204 -26.03 -10.96 -12.26
N PRO A 205 -25.64 -10.94 -13.55
CA PRO A 205 -26.21 -11.85 -14.55
C PRO A 205 -25.59 -13.26 -14.49
N PHE A 206 -24.59 -13.47 -13.64
CA PHE A 206 -23.83 -14.72 -13.55
C PHE A 206 -24.41 -15.64 -12.48
N ILE A 207 -24.52 -16.91 -12.80
CA ILE A 207 -25.09 -17.93 -11.92
C ILE A 207 -24.08 -19.07 -11.81
N LEU A 208 -23.69 -19.41 -10.59
CA LEU A 208 -22.97 -20.64 -10.29
C LEU A 208 -23.71 -21.41 -9.20
N THR A 209 -24.09 -22.62 -9.53
CA THR A 209 -24.73 -23.57 -8.60
C THR A 209 -23.78 -24.74 -8.40
N GLN A 210 -23.56 -25.10 -7.14
CA GLN A 210 -22.71 -26.23 -6.78
C GLN A 210 -23.34 -27.02 -5.64
N ASP A 211 -23.31 -28.34 -5.73
CA ASP A 211 -23.71 -29.24 -4.67
C ASP A 211 -22.58 -29.43 -3.63
N VAL A 212 -22.92 -30.10 -2.52
CA VAL A 212 -21.97 -30.35 -1.42
C VAL A 212 -20.81 -31.27 -1.81
N ASN A 213 -20.97 -32.07 -2.87
CA ASN A 213 -19.96 -33.00 -3.34
C ASN A 213 -18.99 -32.34 -4.33
N GLY A 214 -19.35 -31.16 -4.85
CA GLY A 214 -18.54 -30.38 -5.77
C GLY A 214 -19.04 -30.36 -7.21
N SER A 215 -20.09 -31.13 -7.56
CA SER A 215 -20.68 -31.04 -8.90
C SER A 215 -21.45 -29.73 -9.03
N GLY A 216 -21.41 -29.12 -10.20
CA GLY A 216 -22.03 -27.82 -10.39
C GLY A 216 -21.99 -27.35 -11.83
N TYR A 217 -22.61 -26.21 -12.05
CA TYR A 217 -22.60 -25.53 -13.34
C TYR A 217 -22.51 -24.02 -13.17
N PHE A 218 -21.97 -23.38 -14.20
CA PHE A 218 -21.89 -21.94 -14.35
C PHE A 218 -22.59 -21.53 -15.65
N SER A 219 -23.42 -20.50 -15.56
CA SER A 219 -24.14 -19.92 -16.69
C SER A 219 -24.28 -18.41 -16.49
N PHE A 220 -24.81 -17.74 -17.52
CA PHE A 220 -25.19 -16.35 -17.41
C PHE A 220 -26.46 -16.07 -18.22
N VAL A 221 -27.15 -15.01 -17.84
CA VAL A 221 -28.40 -14.58 -18.49
C VAL A 221 -28.21 -13.31 -19.30
N GLU A 222 -28.93 -13.22 -20.41
CA GLU A 222 -28.96 -12.03 -21.26
C GLU A 222 -29.83 -10.92 -20.65
N ARG A 223 -29.45 -9.64 -20.86
CA ARG A 223 -30.19 -8.47 -20.37
C ARG A 223 -30.62 -7.53 -21.50
N GLY A 224 -31.40 -8.07 -22.43
CA GLY A 224 -32.01 -7.31 -23.53
C GLY A 224 -31.04 -6.86 -24.63
N LYS A 225 -29.74 -7.10 -24.47
CA LYS A 225 -28.71 -6.87 -25.49
C LYS A 225 -27.96 -8.17 -25.76
N PRO A 226 -27.63 -8.49 -27.03
CA PRO A 226 -26.83 -9.66 -27.37
C PRO A 226 -25.55 -9.70 -26.55
N SER A 227 -25.27 -10.83 -25.92
CA SER A 227 -24.11 -11.00 -25.05
C SER A 227 -23.48 -12.37 -25.23
N ARG A 228 -22.16 -12.46 -24.99
CA ARG A 228 -21.40 -13.71 -25.08
C ARG A 228 -20.19 -13.69 -24.18
N MET A 229 -19.76 -14.85 -23.72
CA MET A 229 -18.42 -15.01 -23.17
C MET A 229 -17.54 -15.73 -24.18
N ILE A 230 -16.29 -15.32 -24.33
CA ILE A 230 -15.34 -15.95 -25.25
C ILE A 230 -13.99 -16.19 -24.58
N LEU A 231 -13.44 -17.39 -24.82
CA LEU A 231 -12.05 -17.72 -24.57
C LEU A 231 -11.23 -17.52 -25.85
N THR A 232 -10.35 -16.53 -25.83
CA THR A 232 -9.49 -16.17 -26.97
C THR A 232 -8.30 -17.13 -27.13
N SER A 233 -7.64 -17.09 -28.30
CA SER A 233 -6.43 -17.88 -28.59
C SER A 233 -5.25 -17.52 -27.67
N GLU A 234 -5.27 -16.33 -27.07
CA GLU A 234 -4.24 -15.85 -26.13
C GLU A 234 -4.51 -16.28 -24.69
N GLY A 235 -5.58 -17.03 -24.44
CA GLY A 235 -5.93 -17.52 -23.10
C GLY A 235 -6.67 -16.49 -22.24
N THR A 236 -7.27 -15.49 -22.87
CA THR A 236 -8.07 -14.46 -22.19
C THR A 236 -9.55 -14.77 -22.30
N MET A 237 -10.24 -14.81 -21.16
CA MET A 237 -11.69 -14.85 -21.06
C MET A 237 -12.25 -13.43 -21.12
N LYS A 238 -13.19 -13.18 -22.03
CA LYS A 238 -13.90 -11.90 -22.16
C LYS A 238 -15.39 -12.10 -22.02
N VAL A 239 -16.07 -11.22 -21.29
CA VAL A 239 -17.53 -11.05 -21.36
C VAL A 239 -17.81 -9.84 -22.24
N LEU A 240 -18.57 -10.04 -23.30
CA LEU A 240 -18.85 -9.04 -24.32
C LEU A 240 -20.35 -8.80 -24.42
N VAL A 241 -20.74 -7.53 -24.47
CA VAL A 241 -22.13 -7.08 -24.67
C VAL A 241 -22.16 -6.17 -25.89
N HIS A 242 -23.08 -6.42 -26.81
CA HIS A 242 -23.22 -5.60 -28.01
C HIS A 242 -24.03 -4.33 -27.70
N ASN A 243 -23.45 -3.16 -27.92
CA ASN A 243 -24.13 -1.88 -27.60
C ASN A 243 -25.02 -1.35 -28.74
N GLY A 244 -25.05 -2.03 -29.89
CA GLY A 244 -25.75 -1.63 -31.11
C GLY A 244 -24.81 -1.25 -32.25
N MET A 245 -23.59 -0.82 -31.93
CA MET A 245 -22.54 -0.51 -32.91
C MET A 245 -21.35 -1.47 -32.82
N ASP A 246 -20.91 -1.79 -31.60
CA ASP A 246 -19.73 -2.63 -31.38
C ASP A 246 -19.88 -3.49 -30.10
N TRP A 247 -18.97 -4.45 -29.94
CA TRP A 247 -18.82 -5.28 -28.76
C TRP A 247 -18.03 -4.57 -27.68
N GLU A 248 -18.67 -4.30 -26.56
CA GLU A 248 -18.02 -3.75 -25.37
C GLU A 248 -17.66 -4.86 -24.39
N SER A 249 -16.41 -4.85 -23.89
CA SER A 249 -15.99 -5.81 -22.87
C SER A 249 -16.33 -5.29 -21.48
N THR A 250 -17.21 -6.03 -20.78
CA THR A 250 -17.56 -5.75 -19.38
C THR A 250 -16.63 -6.47 -18.40
N TYR A 251 -15.90 -7.48 -18.89
CA TYR A 251 -14.92 -8.23 -18.11
C TYR A 251 -13.85 -8.81 -19.02
N GLU A 252 -12.60 -8.76 -18.56
CA GLU A 252 -11.45 -9.40 -19.20
C GLU A 252 -10.53 -10.01 -18.14
N GLY A 253 -10.08 -11.26 -18.34
CA GLY A 253 -9.18 -11.95 -17.42
C GLY A 253 -8.35 -13.05 -18.12
N PRO A 254 -7.03 -13.16 -17.87
CA PRO A 254 -6.21 -12.32 -16.98
C PRO A 254 -6.04 -10.88 -17.51
N ALA A 255 -6.11 -9.88 -16.62
CA ALA A 255 -6.06 -8.45 -17.01
C ALA A 255 -4.66 -7.84 -16.89
N ASN A 256 -3.79 -8.44 -16.09
CA ASN A 256 -2.43 -7.97 -15.85
C ASN A 256 -1.54 -9.16 -15.46
N SER A 257 -0.23 -8.94 -15.36
CA SER A 257 0.73 -10.00 -15.04
C SER A 257 0.52 -10.64 -13.66
N CYS A 258 -0.09 -9.96 -12.68
CA CYS A 258 -0.40 -10.58 -11.38
C CYS A 258 -1.61 -11.52 -11.41
N ASP A 259 -2.36 -11.55 -12.51
CA ASP A 259 -3.43 -12.53 -12.72
C ASP A 259 -2.91 -13.87 -13.21
N ILE A 260 -1.73 -13.89 -13.83
CA ILE A 260 -1.11 -15.13 -14.27
C ILE A 260 -0.79 -16.00 -13.06
N TYR A 261 -1.20 -17.26 -13.14
CA TYR A 261 -1.16 -18.17 -12.01
C TYR A 261 0.26 -18.36 -11.46
N GLY A 262 0.43 -18.14 -10.16
CA GLY A 262 1.65 -18.54 -9.44
C GLY A 262 2.89 -17.68 -9.71
N VAL A 263 2.76 -16.46 -10.24
CA VAL A 263 3.89 -15.55 -10.56
C VAL A 263 4.85 -15.32 -9.39
N CYS A 264 4.36 -15.26 -8.16
CA CYS A 264 5.19 -15.00 -6.96
C CYS A 264 5.57 -16.24 -6.15
N GLY A 265 5.22 -17.45 -6.62
CA GLY A 265 5.47 -18.70 -5.90
C GLY A 265 4.77 -18.80 -4.54
N PRO A 266 5.08 -19.85 -3.75
CA PRO A 266 4.51 -20.09 -2.42
C PRO A 266 4.73 -18.93 -1.45
N PHE A 267 3.70 -18.55 -0.71
CA PHE A 267 3.71 -17.44 0.27
C PHE A 267 4.21 -16.09 -0.29
N GLY A 268 4.22 -15.96 -1.61
CA GLY A 268 4.47 -14.72 -2.33
C GLY A 268 3.18 -13.98 -2.61
N LEU A 269 3.23 -12.66 -2.47
CA LEU A 269 2.14 -11.73 -2.73
C LEU A 269 2.48 -10.89 -3.97
N CYS A 270 1.67 -11.00 -5.02
CA CYS A 270 1.82 -10.16 -6.21
C CYS A 270 1.16 -8.79 -5.99
N VAL A 271 1.94 -7.72 -6.12
CA VAL A 271 1.44 -6.35 -6.09
C VAL A 271 1.47 -5.79 -7.50
N VAL A 272 0.28 -5.39 -7.99
CA VAL A 272 0.12 -4.85 -9.35
C VAL A 272 1.01 -3.62 -9.51
N SER A 273 1.97 -3.74 -10.42
CA SER A 273 2.91 -2.69 -10.84
C SER A 273 3.47 -3.09 -12.21
N ILE A 274 4.12 -2.15 -12.91
CA ILE A 274 4.75 -2.42 -14.21
C ILE A 274 6.27 -2.18 -14.05
N PRO A 275 7.11 -3.23 -14.04
CA PRO A 275 6.79 -4.68 -14.00
C PRO A 275 6.16 -5.11 -12.65
N PRO A 276 5.50 -6.29 -12.57
CA PRO A 276 4.90 -6.78 -11.33
C PRO A 276 5.95 -6.92 -10.23
N LYS A 277 5.54 -6.67 -8.98
CA LYS A 277 6.41 -6.79 -7.83
C LYS A 277 5.90 -7.87 -6.90
N CYS A 278 6.68 -8.93 -6.75
CA CYS A 278 6.45 -9.94 -5.72
C CYS A 278 7.04 -9.49 -4.39
N LYS A 279 6.25 -9.61 -3.33
CA LYS A 279 6.67 -9.41 -1.93
C LYS A 279 6.38 -10.67 -1.15
N CYS A 280 7.17 -10.98 -0.13
CA CYS A 280 6.77 -12.00 0.84
C CYS A 280 5.73 -11.42 1.80
N PHE A 281 4.82 -12.27 2.30
CA PHE A 281 3.97 -11.91 3.42
C PHE A 281 4.80 -11.48 4.64
N LYS A 282 4.20 -10.70 5.53
CA LYS A 282 4.84 -10.35 6.80
C LYS A 282 5.19 -11.62 7.57
N GLY A 283 6.41 -11.68 8.11
CA GLY A 283 6.94 -12.87 8.80
C GLY A 283 7.56 -13.92 7.85
N PHE A 284 7.60 -13.66 6.55
CA PHE A 284 8.24 -14.52 5.55
C PHE A 284 9.43 -13.81 4.89
N VAL A 285 10.35 -14.61 4.35
CA VAL A 285 11.53 -14.16 3.60
C VAL A 285 11.70 -14.97 2.32
N PRO A 286 12.33 -14.44 1.26
CA PRO A 286 12.56 -15.20 0.04
C PRO A 286 13.35 -16.47 0.33
N LYS A 287 12.92 -17.61 -0.22
CA LYS A 287 13.65 -18.88 -0.06
C LYS A 287 15.09 -18.78 -0.55
N PHE A 288 15.26 -18.13 -1.71
CA PHE A 288 16.57 -17.84 -2.30
C PHE A 288 16.70 -16.35 -2.61
N ALA A 289 17.34 -15.60 -1.71
CA ALA A 289 17.47 -14.15 -1.82
C ALA A 289 18.18 -13.67 -3.11
N LYS A 290 19.12 -14.46 -3.65
CA LYS A 290 19.84 -14.12 -4.89
C LYS A 290 18.92 -14.22 -6.12
N GLU A 291 18.09 -15.26 -6.21
CA GLU A 291 17.12 -15.45 -7.30
C GLU A 291 16.03 -14.39 -7.26
N TRP A 292 15.51 -14.12 -6.06
CA TRP A 292 14.47 -13.13 -5.83
C TRP A 292 14.87 -11.73 -6.29
N LYS A 293 16.13 -11.33 -6.02
CA LYS A 293 16.69 -10.04 -6.48
C LYS A 293 16.87 -9.96 -8.00
N LYS A 294 17.01 -11.10 -8.68
CA LYS A 294 17.10 -11.19 -10.15
C LYS A 294 15.74 -11.25 -10.83
N GLY A 295 14.63 -11.24 -10.08
CA GLY A 295 13.27 -11.33 -10.63
C GLY A 295 12.77 -12.77 -10.82
N ASN A 296 13.49 -13.77 -10.32
CA ASN A 296 12.98 -15.14 -10.26
C ASN A 296 12.32 -15.39 -8.89
N TRP A 297 10.99 -15.47 -8.90
CA TRP A 297 10.17 -15.64 -7.70
C TRP A 297 9.54 -17.03 -7.57
N THR A 298 9.86 -17.97 -8.47
CA THR A 298 9.22 -19.31 -8.54
C THR A 298 9.37 -20.09 -7.24
N SER A 299 10.52 -19.95 -6.57
CA SER A 299 10.82 -20.60 -5.28
C SER A 299 10.03 -20.03 -4.10
N GLY A 300 9.34 -18.90 -4.28
CA GLY A 300 8.50 -18.27 -3.27
C GLY A 300 9.25 -17.80 -2.02
N CYS A 301 8.51 -17.79 -0.92
CA CYS A 301 8.95 -17.35 0.39
C CYS A 301 8.80 -18.47 1.42
N VAL A 302 9.64 -18.42 2.45
CA VAL A 302 9.59 -19.32 3.60
C VAL A 302 9.38 -18.51 4.87
N ARG A 303 8.80 -19.15 5.90
CA ARG A 303 8.63 -18.53 7.22
C ARG A 303 9.99 -18.17 7.80
N ARG A 304 10.09 -16.99 8.41
CA ARG A 304 11.30 -16.55 9.12
C ARG A 304 11.43 -17.23 10.48
N THR A 305 10.31 -17.36 11.19
CA THR A 305 10.22 -17.98 12.51
C THR A 305 9.24 -19.14 12.44
N GLU A 306 9.63 -20.26 13.04
CA GLU A 306 8.78 -21.46 13.13
C GLU A 306 7.54 -21.22 14.00
N LEU A 307 6.48 -21.98 13.73
CA LEU A 307 5.25 -21.92 14.52
C LEU A 307 5.33 -22.91 15.67
N HIS A 308 5.02 -22.45 16.88
CA HIS A 308 4.83 -23.34 18.03
C HIS A 308 3.34 -23.53 18.26
N CYS A 309 2.80 -24.71 17.93
CA CYS A 309 1.40 -24.99 18.19
C CYS A 309 1.21 -25.39 19.65
N GLN A 310 0.81 -24.43 20.48
CA GLN A 310 0.30 -24.68 21.83
C GLN A 310 -1.07 -23.99 21.91
N GLY A 311 -2.14 -24.78 21.78
CA GLY A 311 -3.51 -24.30 21.55
C GLY A 311 -4.09 -23.36 22.61
N ASN A 312 -3.44 -23.20 23.77
CA ASN A 312 -3.89 -22.36 24.90
C ASN A 312 -2.77 -21.52 25.54
N SER A 313 -1.57 -21.45 24.98
CA SER A 313 -0.46 -20.74 25.62
C SER A 313 -0.55 -19.23 25.37
N SER A 314 -0.87 -18.46 26.41
CA SER A 314 -0.86 -16.98 26.41
C SER A 314 0.55 -16.36 26.47
N GLY A 315 1.60 -17.18 26.33
CA GLY A 315 3.00 -16.80 26.49
C GLY A 315 3.60 -16.01 25.33
N LYS A 316 4.93 -15.80 25.38
CA LYS A 316 5.71 -15.16 24.32
C LYS A 316 5.78 -16.00 23.03
N ASP A 317 5.57 -17.30 23.14
CA ASP A 317 5.64 -18.27 22.03
C ASP A 317 4.27 -18.55 21.40
N ALA A 318 3.23 -17.80 21.78
CA ALA A 318 1.89 -17.94 21.23
C ALA A 318 1.89 -17.63 19.72
N ASN A 319 1.05 -18.33 18.96
CA ASN A 319 0.75 -17.95 17.59
C ASN A 319 -0.28 -16.82 17.56
N VAL A 320 -0.15 -15.93 16.59
CA VAL A 320 -1.05 -14.80 16.35
C VAL A 320 -1.44 -14.77 14.87
N PHE A 321 -2.53 -14.09 14.55
CA PHE A 321 -2.94 -13.90 13.16
C PHE A 321 -2.68 -12.46 12.71
N TYR A 322 -2.09 -12.32 11.52
CA TYR A 322 -1.89 -11.04 10.86
C TYR A 322 -2.80 -10.95 9.63
N THR A 323 -3.74 -10.01 9.66
CA THR A 323 -4.71 -9.81 8.59
C THR A 323 -4.15 -8.92 7.49
N VAL A 324 -4.25 -9.39 6.26
CA VAL A 324 -3.85 -8.69 5.04
C VAL A 324 -5.12 -8.35 4.26
N PRO A 325 -5.39 -7.06 3.97
CA PRO A 325 -6.56 -6.64 3.22
C PRO A 325 -6.35 -6.62 1.71
N ASN A 326 -7.47 -6.59 0.99
CA ASN A 326 -7.56 -6.42 -0.45
C ASN A 326 -6.85 -7.55 -1.21
N ILE A 327 -7.11 -8.80 -0.83
CA ILE A 327 -6.43 -9.97 -1.35
C ILE A 327 -7.35 -10.81 -2.23
N LYS A 328 -6.82 -11.32 -3.35
CA LYS A 328 -7.39 -12.50 -4.03
C LYS A 328 -7.06 -13.71 -3.16
N PRO A 329 -8.05 -14.41 -2.56
CA PRO A 329 -7.79 -15.53 -1.65
C PRO A 329 -6.88 -16.57 -2.29
N PRO A 330 -5.88 -17.13 -1.57
CA PRO A 330 -4.97 -18.12 -2.11
C PRO A 330 -5.70 -19.36 -2.65
N ASP A 331 -5.05 -20.07 -3.57
CA ASP A 331 -5.55 -21.37 -4.04
C ASP A 331 -5.49 -22.44 -2.94
N PHE A 332 -6.08 -23.62 -3.18
CA PHE A 332 -6.05 -24.78 -2.26
C PHE A 332 -6.69 -24.53 -0.88
N TYR A 333 -7.75 -23.72 -0.80
CA TYR A 333 -8.53 -23.60 0.43
C TYR A 333 -9.33 -24.87 0.74
N GLU A 334 -9.64 -25.01 2.01
CA GLU A 334 -10.57 -25.98 2.58
C GLU A 334 -11.74 -25.22 3.19
N TYR A 335 -12.96 -25.57 2.80
CA TYR A 335 -14.15 -25.01 3.41
C TYR A 335 -14.32 -25.55 4.84
N ALA A 336 -14.57 -24.65 5.78
CA ALA A 336 -14.80 -24.99 7.17
C ALA A 336 -16.19 -24.53 7.59
N ASN A 337 -16.92 -25.39 8.29
CA ASN A 337 -18.21 -25.03 8.83
C ASN A 337 -17.99 -24.09 10.03
N SER A 338 -18.29 -22.81 9.88
CA SER A 338 -18.21 -21.82 10.95
C SER A 338 -19.26 -20.74 10.72
N GLN A 339 -19.99 -20.37 11.76
CA GLN A 339 -21.11 -19.44 11.66
C GLN A 339 -20.65 -18.01 11.44
N ASN A 340 -19.49 -17.64 11.99
CA ASN A 340 -18.95 -16.30 11.91
C ASN A 340 -17.41 -16.29 11.87
N ALA A 341 -16.84 -15.09 11.69
CA ALA A 341 -15.40 -14.89 11.58
C ALA A 341 -14.62 -15.26 12.85
N GLU A 342 -15.22 -15.11 14.03
CA GLU A 342 -14.57 -15.46 15.30
C GLU A 342 -14.47 -16.98 15.45
N GLU A 343 -15.53 -17.71 15.14
CA GLU A 343 -15.50 -19.18 15.15
C GLU A 343 -14.49 -19.72 14.11
N CYS A 344 -14.42 -19.11 12.93
CA CYS A 344 -13.41 -19.43 11.90
C CYS A 344 -11.97 -19.21 12.44
N HIS A 345 -11.75 -18.11 13.15
CA HIS A 345 -10.49 -17.80 13.82
C HIS A 345 -10.13 -18.85 14.89
N GLN A 346 -11.06 -19.18 15.79
CA GLN A 346 -10.84 -20.19 16.84
C GLN A 346 -10.57 -21.58 16.25
N ASN A 347 -11.30 -21.98 15.21
CA ASN A 347 -11.08 -23.25 14.53
C ASN A 347 -9.67 -23.34 13.91
N CYS A 348 -9.21 -22.27 13.25
CA CYS A 348 -7.84 -22.21 12.73
C CYS A 348 -6.79 -22.13 13.85
N LEU A 349 -7.08 -21.46 14.96
CA LEU A 349 -6.17 -21.37 16.12
C LEU A 349 -5.93 -22.76 16.74
N HIS A 350 -6.99 -23.54 16.94
CA HIS A 350 -6.93 -24.88 17.52
C HIS A 350 -6.43 -25.96 16.53
N ASN A 351 -6.55 -25.73 15.23
CA ASN A 351 -5.98 -26.61 14.21
C ASN A 351 -4.51 -26.25 13.95
N CYS A 352 -3.57 -27.08 14.43
CA CYS A 352 -2.13 -26.84 14.26
C CYS A 352 -1.65 -26.82 12.80
N SER A 353 -2.36 -27.49 11.89
CA SER A 353 -2.04 -27.49 10.47
C SER A 353 -2.54 -26.23 9.76
N CYS A 354 -3.44 -25.45 10.38
CA CYS A 354 -3.95 -24.23 9.77
C CYS A 354 -2.87 -23.14 9.71
N LEU A 355 -2.59 -22.67 8.49
CA LEU A 355 -1.59 -21.66 8.17
C LEU A 355 -2.22 -20.27 7.96
N ALA A 356 -3.47 -20.23 7.47
CA ALA A 356 -4.23 -19.01 7.28
C ALA A 356 -5.74 -19.32 7.23
N PHE A 357 -6.57 -18.29 7.44
CA PHE A 357 -8.01 -18.38 7.24
C PHE A 357 -8.57 -17.07 6.67
N SER A 358 -9.79 -17.13 6.15
CA SER A 358 -10.58 -16.00 5.67
C SER A 358 -12.05 -16.31 5.88
N TYR A 359 -12.81 -15.34 6.38
CA TYR A 359 -14.26 -15.43 6.44
C TYR A 359 -14.83 -14.47 5.39
N ILE A 360 -15.39 -15.04 4.31
CA ILE A 360 -15.84 -14.29 3.14
C ILE A 360 -17.37 -14.26 3.11
N PRO A 361 -18.02 -13.09 3.13
CA PRO A 361 -19.46 -12.99 2.97
C PRO A 361 -19.94 -13.70 1.70
N GLY A 362 -20.98 -14.52 1.83
CA GLY A 362 -21.49 -15.35 0.73
C GLY A 362 -20.82 -16.72 0.58
N ILE A 363 -19.64 -16.93 1.18
CA ILE A 363 -18.99 -18.24 1.26
C ILE A 363 -19.06 -18.80 2.67
N GLY A 364 -18.51 -18.07 3.66
CA GLY A 364 -18.23 -18.56 5.00
C GLY A 364 -16.73 -18.67 5.26
N CYS A 365 -16.33 -19.64 6.09
CA CYS A 365 -14.94 -19.82 6.50
C CYS A 365 -14.15 -20.67 5.51
N LEU A 366 -13.04 -20.12 5.02
CA LEU A 366 -12.03 -20.82 4.25
C LEU A 366 -10.75 -20.89 5.08
N MET A 367 -10.14 -22.07 5.15
CA MET A 367 -8.86 -22.30 5.82
C MET A 367 -7.82 -22.86 4.84
N TRP A 368 -6.55 -22.64 5.13
CA TRP A 368 -5.44 -23.17 4.35
C TRP A 368 -4.51 -23.98 5.24
N SER A 369 -4.30 -25.25 4.86
CA SER A 369 -3.36 -26.18 5.49
C SER A 369 -2.06 -26.33 4.69
N LYS A 370 -2.05 -25.82 3.44
CA LYS A 370 -0.95 -25.91 2.47
C LYS A 370 -0.39 -24.52 2.14
N ASP A 371 0.70 -24.52 1.39
CA ASP A 371 1.35 -23.33 0.87
C ASP A 371 0.34 -22.37 0.22
N LEU A 372 0.39 -21.10 0.63
CA LEU A 372 -0.47 -20.05 0.07
C LEU A 372 0.00 -19.73 -1.34
N MET A 373 -0.76 -20.16 -2.35
CA MET A 373 -0.42 -20.02 -3.75
C MET A 373 -1.32 -19.02 -4.47
N ASP A 374 -0.79 -18.41 -5.53
CA ASP A 374 -1.55 -17.56 -6.46
C ASP A 374 -2.31 -16.41 -5.75
N THR A 375 -1.59 -15.69 -4.89
CA THR A 375 -2.15 -14.58 -4.12
C THR A 375 -1.72 -13.24 -4.72
N ARG A 376 -2.69 -12.34 -4.94
CA ARG A 376 -2.45 -10.96 -5.39
C ARG A 376 -3.11 -9.95 -4.47
N GLN A 377 -2.54 -8.76 -4.43
CA GLN A 377 -3.10 -7.60 -3.76
C GLN A 377 -3.76 -6.67 -4.78
N PHE A 378 -5.02 -6.32 -4.51
CA PHE A 378 -5.77 -5.30 -5.23
C PHE A 378 -5.48 -3.91 -4.66
N SER A 379 -5.68 -2.87 -5.47
CA SER A 379 -5.61 -1.48 -5.01
C SER A 379 -6.78 -1.10 -4.10
N ALA A 380 -7.95 -1.66 -4.38
CA ALA A 380 -9.19 -1.54 -3.61
C ALA A 380 -10.02 -2.82 -3.81
N ALA A 381 -11.02 -3.05 -2.95
CA ALA A 381 -11.83 -4.28 -2.92
C ALA A 381 -11.02 -5.56 -2.69
N GLY A 382 -11.64 -6.74 -2.81
CA GLY A 382 -11.05 -8.04 -2.46
C GLY A 382 -11.23 -8.41 -1.00
N GLU A 383 -10.63 -9.53 -0.59
CA GLU A 383 -10.94 -10.19 0.68
C GLU A 383 -9.87 -9.95 1.76
N LEU A 384 -10.24 -10.27 3.00
CA LEU A 384 -9.33 -10.28 4.15
C LEU A 384 -8.70 -11.68 4.29
N LEU A 385 -7.38 -11.75 4.33
CA LEU A 385 -6.65 -13.00 4.59
C LEU A 385 -5.89 -12.89 5.92
N SER A 386 -6.21 -13.74 6.88
CA SER A 386 -5.56 -13.80 8.19
C SER A 386 -4.50 -14.90 8.21
N ILE A 387 -3.23 -14.53 8.27
CA ILE A 387 -2.08 -15.45 8.19
C ILE A 387 -1.55 -15.72 9.60
N ARG A 388 -1.35 -17.00 9.94
CA ARG A 388 -0.78 -17.42 11.22
C ARG A 388 0.71 -17.11 11.27
N LEU A 389 1.17 -16.42 12.31
CA LEU A 389 2.56 -16.04 12.56
C LEU A 389 2.94 -16.30 14.02
N ALA A 390 4.23 -16.43 14.31
CA ALA A 390 4.73 -16.38 15.68
C ALA A 390 4.54 -14.96 16.25
N ARG A 391 4.18 -14.83 17.53
CA ARG A 391 3.97 -13.52 18.19
C ARG A 391 5.17 -12.59 18.10
N SER A 392 6.38 -13.15 18.11
CA SER A 392 7.64 -12.40 17.96
C SER A 392 7.70 -11.57 16.67
N GLU A 393 7.03 -12.00 15.58
CA GLU A 393 6.99 -11.29 14.29
C GLU A 393 6.19 -9.97 14.35
N LEU A 394 5.28 -9.81 15.32
CA LEU A 394 4.57 -8.55 15.55
C LEU A 394 5.41 -7.56 16.37
N ASP A 395 6.21 -8.05 17.31
CA ASP A 395 6.97 -7.22 18.26
C ASP A 395 8.25 -6.62 17.68
N VAL A 396 8.79 -7.16 16.58
CA VAL A 396 9.97 -6.58 15.88
C VAL A 396 9.73 -5.10 15.54
N ASN A 397 8.50 -4.73 15.17
CA ASN A 397 8.16 -3.35 14.81
C ASN A 397 8.09 -2.44 16.04
N LYS A 398 7.63 -2.94 17.20
CA LYS A 398 7.65 -2.19 18.45
C LYS A 398 9.07 -1.86 18.87
N ARG A 399 10.00 -2.82 18.84
CA ARG A 399 11.41 -2.54 19.17
C ARG A 399 12.04 -1.50 18.24
N LYS A 400 11.84 -1.61 16.92
CA LYS A 400 12.35 -0.60 15.97
C LYS A 400 11.76 0.78 16.22
N MET A 401 10.45 0.87 16.45
CA MET A 401 9.77 2.13 16.72
C MET A 401 10.18 2.74 18.06
N THR A 402 10.36 1.93 19.11
CA THR A 402 10.90 2.38 20.40
C THR A 402 12.33 2.89 20.26
N ILE A 403 13.20 2.22 19.48
CA ILE A 403 14.56 2.69 19.23
C ILE A 403 14.55 4.03 18.50
N VAL A 404 13.76 4.18 17.43
CA VAL A 404 13.67 5.45 16.69
C VAL A 404 13.12 6.57 17.59
N ALA A 405 12.04 6.32 18.32
CA ALA A 405 11.46 7.30 19.24
C ALA A 405 12.43 7.73 20.34
N SER A 406 13.18 6.78 20.92
CA SER A 406 14.20 7.09 21.94
C SER A 406 15.35 7.93 21.37
N THR A 407 15.77 7.66 20.13
CA THR A 407 16.85 8.40 19.45
C THR A 407 16.43 9.84 19.13
N VAL A 408 15.18 10.03 18.68
CA VAL A 408 14.60 11.36 18.40
C VAL A 408 14.41 12.15 19.71
N SER A 409 13.96 11.49 20.78
CA SER A 409 13.82 12.14 22.08
C SER A 409 15.16 12.61 22.64
N LEU A 410 16.20 11.78 22.57
CA LEU A 410 17.54 12.13 23.04
C LEU A 410 18.14 13.31 22.26
N THR A 411 17.98 13.31 20.94
CA THR A 411 18.50 14.39 20.08
C THR A 411 17.80 15.72 20.34
N LEU A 412 16.47 15.73 20.51
CA LEU A 412 15.73 16.93 20.91
C LEU A 412 16.17 17.44 22.28
N PHE A 413 16.35 16.56 23.25
CA PHE A 413 16.77 16.94 24.60
C PHE A 413 18.15 17.63 24.60
N VAL A 414 19.08 17.12 23.80
CA VAL A 414 20.40 17.73 23.60
C VAL A 414 20.29 19.11 22.94
N ILE A 415 19.46 19.26 21.90
CA ILE A 415 19.25 20.54 21.22
C ILE A 415 18.64 21.59 22.16
N PHE A 416 17.62 21.22 22.95
CA PHE A 416 17.03 22.11 23.94
C PHE A 416 18.02 22.47 25.05
N GLY A 417 18.87 21.54 25.47
CA GLY A 417 19.96 21.80 26.40
C GLY A 417 20.94 22.86 25.88
N PHE A 418 21.38 22.73 24.63
CA PHE A 418 22.26 23.73 24.00
C PHE A 418 21.57 25.07 23.79
N ALA A 419 20.30 25.10 23.40
CA ALA A 419 19.53 26.33 23.24
C ALA A 419 19.32 27.06 24.58
N ALA A 420 18.99 26.33 25.65
CA ALA A 420 18.85 26.87 26.99
C ALA A 420 20.19 27.40 27.53
N PHE A 421 21.29 26.68 27.29
CA PHE A 421 22.64 27.14 27.63
C PHE A 421 23.03 28.41 26.86
N GLY A 422 22.74 28.46 25.56
CA GLY A 422 22.94 29.66 24.74
C GLY A 422 22.11 30.85 25.25
N PHE A 423 20.83 30.64 25.56
CA PHE A 423 19.95 31.67 26.09
C PHE A 423 20.38 32.18 27.47
N TRP A 424 20.82 31.27 28.35
CA TRP A 424 21.42 31.64 29.64
C TRP A 424 22.65 32.53 29.41
N ARG A 425 23.55 32.12 28.53
CA ARG A 425 24.79 32.87 28.28
C ARG A 425 24.51 34.27 27.69
N CYS A 426 23.58 34.38 26.73
CA CYS A 426 23.15 35.67 26.19
C CYS A 426 22.48 36.57 27.24
N ARG A 427 21.67 36.01 28.15
CA ARG A 427 21.05 36.76 29.27
C ARG A 427 22.09 37.36 30.21
N VAL A 428 23.17 36.61 30.50
CA VAL A 428 24.23 37.07 31.40
C VAL A 428 25.01 38.24 30.80
N GLU A 429 25.38 38.16 29.51
CA GLU A 429 26.11 39.25 28.84
C GLU A 429 25.23 40.49 28.60
N HIS A 430 23.95 40.33 28.26
CA HIS A 430 23.04 41.46 28.05
C HIS A 430 22.73 42.25 29.33
N ASN A 431 22.61 41.57 30.48
CA ASN A 431 22.36 42.23 31.76
C ASN A 431 23.56 43.08 32.23
N ALA A 432 24.79 42.70 31.88
CA ALA A 432 25.99 43.47 32.19
C ALA A 432 26.04 44.79 31.41
N HIS A 433 25.70 44.78 30.12
CA HIS A 433 25.66 45.97 29.28
C HIS A 433 24.56 46.97 29.69
N ILE A 434 23.34 46.48 29.99
CA ILE A 434 22.24 47.35 30.46
C ILE A 434 22.59 48.10 31.74
N SER A 435 23.32 47.45 32.67
CA SER A 435 23.68 48.08 33.94
C SER A 435 24.63 49.27 33.74
N ASN A 436 25.59 49.20 32.80
CA ASN A 436 26.55 50.28 32.58
C ASN A 436 25.89 51.49 31.91
N ASP A 437 25.03 51.28 30.92
CA ASP A 437 24.31 52.37 30.23
C ASP A 437 23.32 53.09 31.18
N ALA A 438 22.67 52.36 32.08
CA ALA A 438 21.77 52.94 33.07
C ALA A 438 22.49 53.90 34.04
N TRP A 439 23.71 53.56 34.49
CA TRP A 439 24.50 54.43 35.37
C TRP A 439 24.99 55.70 34.67
N ARG A 440 25.41 55.58 33.41
CA ARG A 440 25.89 56.71 32.62
C ARG A 440 24.78 57.72 32.34
N ASN A 441 23.60 57.24 31.97
CA ASN A 441 22.42 58.08 31.75
C ASN A 441 21.92 58.72 33.05
N PHE A 442 21.91 57.99 34.17
CA PHE A 442 21.48 58.52 35.46
C PHE A 442 22.39 59.66 35.95
N LEU A 443 23.71 59.51 35.83
CA LEU A 443 24.67 60.54 36.25
C LEU A 443 24.71 61.76 35.32
N GLN A 444 24.48 61.58 34.01
CA GLN A 444 24.29 62.70 33.07
C GLN A 444 23.03 63.51 33.41
N SER A 445 21.96 62.87 33.89
CA SER A 445 20.70 63.57 34.25
C SER A 445 20.79 64.43 35.52
N GLN A 446 21.82 64.23 36.37
CA GLN A 446 22.01 64.96 37.62
C GLN A 446 22.76 66.30 37.46
N ASP A 447 23.11 66.67 36.22
CA ASP A 447 23.76 67.94 35.85
C ASP A 447 24.95 68.29 36.75
N VAL A 448 25.92 67.37 36.79
CA VAL A 448 27.16 67.50 37.57
C VAL A 448 28.30 67.98 36.65
N PRO A 449 28.50 69.30 36.50
CA PRO A 449 29.54 69.84 35.62
C PRO A 449 30.95 69.47 36.11
N GLY A 450 31.75 68.86 35.23
CA GLY A 450 33.18 68.60 35.45
C GLY A 450 33.57 67.20 35.94
N LEU A 451 32.64 66.23 35.94
CA LEU A 451 32.90 64.84 36.30
C LEU A 451 33.25 63.99 35.05
N GLU A 452 34.45 63.40 35.01
CA GLU A 452 34.90 62.54 33.90
C GLU A 452 34.60 61.05 34.18
N PHE A 453 34.22 60.29 33.16
CA PHE A 453 34.04 58.83 33.25
C PHE A 453 35.30 58.12 32.76
N PHE A 454 35.99 57.44 33.67
CA PHE A 454 37.20 56.69 33.33
C PHE A 454 36.88 55.23 33.01
N GLU A 455 37.53 54.68 31.98
CA GLU A 455 37.49 53.25 31.71
C GLU A 455 38.28 52.47 32.78
N MET A 456 37.79 51.29 33.18
CA MET A 456 38.43 50.47 34.22
C MET A 456 39.88 50.14 33.88
N ASN A 457 40.14 49.80 32.61
CA ASN A 457 41.49 49.46 32.13
C ASN A 457 42.48 50.64 32.32
N ALA A 458 42.02 51.87 32.08
CA ALA A 458 42.85 53.07 32.29
C ALA A 458 43.21 53.25 33.78
N ILE A 459 42.26 53.00 34.69
CA ILE A 459 42.49 53.10 36.14
C ILE A 459 43.35 51.96 36.66
N GLN A 460 43.15 50.75 36.19
CA GLN A 460 44.02 49.60 36.49
C GLN A 460 45.45 49.90 36.05
N THR A 461 45.65 50.40 34.84
CA THR A 461 46.98 50.80 34.36
C THR A 461 47.59 51.90 35.23
N ALA A 462 46.81 52.95 35.53
CA ALA A 462 47.27 54.09 36.34
C ALA A 462 47.67 53.70 37.78
N THR A 463 47.02 52.68 38.35
CA THR A 463 47.27 52.20 39.72
C THR A 463 48.19 50.98 39.79
N ASN A 464 48.72 50.52 38.65
CA ASN A 464 49.42 49.25 38.51
C ASN A 464 48.61 48.08 39.09
N ASN A 465 47.41 47.90 38.56
CA ASN A 465 46.40 46.94 38.96
C ASN A 465 46.09 46.96 40.47
N PHE A 466 45.91 48.16 41.04
CA PHE A 466 45.66 48.37 42.48
C PHE A 466 46.73 47.71 43.37
N SER A 467 48.00 47.76 42.96
CA SER A 467 49.11 47.19 43.71
C SER A 467 49.14 47.70 45.15
N LEU A 468 49.45 46.81 46.10
CA LEU A 468 49.60 47.17 47.52
C LEU A 468 50.67 48.24 47.73
N SER A 469 51.69 48.29 46.87
CA SER A 469 52.73 49.34 46.88
C SER A 469 52.18 50.75 46.63
N ASN A 470 51.03 50.85 45.96
CA ASN A 470 50.33 52.10 45.68
C ASN A 470 49.18 52.36 46.67
N LYS A 471 48.95 51.50 47.65
CA LYS A 471 47.86 51.68 48.61
C LYS A 471 48.21 52.82 49.57
N LEU A 472 47.39 53.88 49.57
CA LEU A 472 47.55 55.04 50.43
C LEU A 472 46.99 54.79 51.84
N GLY A 473 45.95 53.97 51.95
CA GLY A 473 45.40 53.57 53.23
C GLY A 473 44.06 52.82 53.10
N PRO A 474 43.64 52.13 54.17
CA PRO A 474 42.27 51.66 54.32
C PRO A 474 41.36 52.82 54.78
N GLY A 475 40.26 53.05 54.07
CA GLY A 475 39.14 53.87 54.57
C GLY A 475 38.03 52.96 55.09
N GLY A 476 37.10 53.51 55.88
CA GLY A 476 35.96 52.75 56.43
C GLY A 476 35.04 52.12 55.36
N PHE A 477 35.10 52.61 54.12
CA PHE A 477 34.20 52.23 53.02
C PHE A 477 34.95 51.74 51.76
N GLY A 478 36.25 51.48 51.87
CA GLY A 478 37.04 51.04 50.73
C GLY A 478 38.54 51.27 50.88
N SER A 479 39.32 50.84 49.90
CA SER A 479 40.77 51.09 49.86
C SER A 479 41.09 52.23 48.90
N VAL A 480 42.00 53.11 49.29
CA VAL A 480 42.46 54.22 48.44
C VAL A 480 43.85 53.91 47.89
N TYR A 481 44.02 54.07 46.59
CA TYR A 481 45.26 53.80 45.87
C TYR A 481 45.76 55.07 45.18
N LYS A 482 47.08 55.28 45.18
CA LYS A 482 47.74 56.28 44.36
C LYS A 482 47.81 55.76 42.93
N GLY A 483 47.51 56.64 41.97
CA GLY A 483 47.70 56.35 40.56
C GLY A 483 48.32 57.52 39.83
N LYS A 484 48.82 57.26 38.63
CA LYS A 484 49.27 58.28 37.69
C LYS A 484 48.62 58.03 36.33
N LEU A 485 47.80 58.98 35.88
CA LEU A 485 47.17 58.91 34.56
C LEU A 485 48.21 59.03 33.45
N GLN A 486 47.85 58.64 32.22
CA GLN A 486 48.76 58.68 31.07
C GLN A 486 49.28 60.10 30.76
N ASP A 487 48.46 61.11 31.03
CA ASP A 487 48.82 62.53 30.90
C ASP A 487 49.73 63.05 32.03
N GLY A 488 50.11 62.18 32.97
CA GLY A 488 51.02 62.49 34.07
C GLY A 488 50.33 63.03 35.33
N ARG A 489 49.01 63.23 35.35
CA ARG A 489 48.27 63.68 36.54
C ARG A 489 48.30 62.61 37.63
N GLU A 490 48.72 62.99 38.84
CA GLU A 490 48.64 62.12 40.02
C GLU A 490 47.20 62.13 40.57
N ILE A 491 46.65 60.94 40.79
CA ILE A 491 45.28 60.74 41.25
C ILE A 491 45.25 59.84 42.49
N ALA A 492 44.19 59.98 43.28
CA ALA A 492 43.82 59.03 44.31
C ALA A 492 42.53 58.31 43.88
N VAL A 493 42.57 56.98 43.86
CA VAL A 493 41.47 56.12 43.43
C VAL A 493 40.91 55.40 44.64
N LYS A 494 39.71 55.78 45.05
CA LYS A 494 38.97 55.11 46.12
C LYS A 494 38.14 53.99 45.51
N ARG A 495 38.53 52.75 45.79
CA ARG A 495 37.81 51.55 45.41
C ARG A 495 36.85 51.17 46.52
N LEU A 496 35.56 51.30 46.25
CA LEU A 496 34.51 51.00 47.22
C LEU A 496 34.33 49.49 47.35
N SER A 497 34.06 49.01 48.56
CA SER A 497 33.85 47.57 48.79
C SER A 497 32.54 47.10 48.14
N SER A 498 32.55 45.91 47.56
CA SER A 498 31.39 45.29 46.92
C SER A 498 30.46 44.54 47.90
N SER A 499 30.82 44.46 49.18
CA SER A 499 30.19 43.54 50.16
C SER A 499 28.99 44.09 50.94
N SER A 500 28.43 45.26 50.59
CA SER A 500 27.20 45.75 51.23
C SER A 500 26.36 46.63 50.29
N GLY A 501 25.03 46.64 50.49
CA GLY A 501 24.11 47.58 49.81
C GLY A 501 24.42 49.06 50.11
N GLN A 502 25.24 49.32 51.12
CA GLN A 502 25.67 50.64 51.58
C GLN A 502 26.62 51.33 50.58
N GLY A 503 27.52 50.59 49.92
CA GLY A 503 28.51 51.16 49.00
C GLY A 503 27.91 51.85 47.77
N LYS A 504 26.70 51.45 47.32
CA LYS A 504 25.98 52.13 46.23
C LYS A 504 25.47 53.51 46.67
N GLN A 505 24.94 53.60 47.89
CA GLN A 505 24.37 54.84 48.41
C GLN A 505 25.48 55.83 48.80
N GLU A 506 26.60 55.32 49.31
CA GLU A 506 27.80 56.12 49.59
C GLU A 506 28.43 56.66 48.32
N PHE A 507 28.59 55.83 47.27
CA PHE A 507 29.05 56.29 45.96
C PHE A 507 28.20 57.44 45.42
N MET A 508 26.87 57.31 45.54
CA MET A 508 25.94 58.33 45.07
C MET A 508 25.98 59.61 45.91
N ASN A 509 26.02 59.49 47.23
CA ASN A 509 26.16 60.66 48.11
C ASN A 509 27.47 61.38 47.81
N GLU A 510 28.56 60.66 47.63
CA GLU A 510 29.87 61.25 47.40
C GLU A 510 29.95 61.95 46.03
N ILE A 511 29.39 61.35 44.98
CA ILE A 511 29.29 62.00 43.66
C ILE A 511 28.37 63.23 43.72
N VAL A 512 27.16 63.13 44.28
CA VAL A 512 26.18 64.22 44.22
C VAL A 512 26.54 65.37 45.15
N LEU A 513 27.10 65.08 46.34
CA LEU A 513 27.41 66.08 47.36
C LEU A 513 28.77 66.74 47.10
N ILE A 514 29.83 65.96 46.89
CA ILE A 514 31.21 66.51 46.81
C ILE A 514 31.45 67.19 45.46
N SER A 515 30.84 66.71 44.36
CA SER A 515 30.97 67.39 43.07
C SER A 515 30.40 68.81 43.06
N LYS A 516 29.37 69.07 43.89
CA LYS A 516 28.73 70.38 44.05
C LYS A 516 29.49 71.30 45.02
N LEU A 517 30.44 70.76 45.80
CA LEU A 517 31.22 71.49 46.80
C LEU A 517 32.63 71.77 46.28
N GLN A 518 32.81 72.90 45.59
CA GLN A 518 34.11 73.36 45.14
C GLN A 518 34.69 74.39 46.11
N HIS A 519 35.59 73.95 47.00
CA HIS A 519 36.28 74.83 47.93
C HIS A 519 37.80 74.59 47.87
N ARG A 520 38.60 75.64 48.03
CA ARG A 520 40.09 75.57 47.93
C ARG A 520 40.73 74.58 48.91
N ASN A 521 40.02 74.26 50.01
CA ASN A 521 40.49 73.36 51.06
C ASN A 521 39.78 71.99 51.06
N LEU A 522 38.98 71.66 50.04
CA LEU A 522 38.33 70.35 49.89
C LEU A 522 38.92 69.57 48.70
N VAL A 523 39.03 68.25 48.82
CA VAL A 523 39.56 67.40 47.75
C VAL A 523 38.56 67.34 46.61
N ARG A 524 38.99 67.74 45.41
CA ARG A 524 38.13 67.71 44.22
C ARG A 524 38.01 66.29 43.67
N VAL A 525 36.76 65.85 43.48
CA VAL A 525 36.42 64.66 42.68
C VAL A 525 36.65 65.01 41.20
N LEU A 526 37.47 64.21 40.53
CA LEU A 526 37.78 64.35 39.11
C LEU A 526 36.84 63.51 38.24
N GLY A 527 36.41 62.37 38.76
CA GLY A 527 35.62 61.44 37.97
C GLY A 527 35.25 60.16 38.73
N CYS A 528 34.59 59.26 38.02
CA CYS A 528 34.26 57.94 38.51
C CYS A 528 34.45 56.86 37.44
N CYS A 529 34.58 55.61 37.88
CA CYS A 529 34.56 54.44 37.01
C CYS A 529 33.58 53.41 37.59
N VAL A 530 32.69 52.89 36.75
CA VAL A 530 31.69 51.88 37.12
C VAL A 530 31.75 50.77 36.09
N GLU A 531 32.06 49.55 36.53
CA GLU A 531 32.05 48.36 35.68
C GLU A 531 31.58 47.14 36.48
N GLY A 532 30.41 46.60 36.11
CA GLY A 532 29.79 45.50 36.84
C GLY A 532 29.50 45.86 38.30
N THR A 533 30.15 45.17 39.24
CA THR A 533 30.01 45.45 40.69
C THR A 533 30.99 46.51 41.19
N GLU A 534 32.06 46.80 40.44
CA GLU A 534 33.13 47.72 40.82
C GLU A 534 32.69 49.18 40.68
N LYS A 535 32.95 49.97 41.72
CA LYS A 535 32.65 51.40 41.77
C LYS A 535 33.85 52.14 42.33
N LEU A 536 34.43 53.00 41.51
CA LEU A 536 35.65 53.74 41.82
C LEU A 536 35.38 55.24 41.76
N LEU A 537 35.89 55.96 42.75
CA LEU A 537 35.92 57.42 42.77
C LEU A 537 37.35 57.91 42.58
N ILE A 538 37.53 58.86 41.66
CA ILE A 538 38.82 59.41 41.29
C ILE A 538 38.92 60.84 41.81
N TYR A 539 39.96 61.12 42.60
CA TYR A 539 40.24 62.41 43.18
C TYR A 539 41.61 62.94 42.73
N GLY A 540 41.78 64.26 42.83
CA GLY A 540 43.12 64.84 42.74
C GLY A 540 44.00 64.39 43.91
N PHE A 541 45.22 63.96 43.63
CA PHE A 541 46.16 63.55 44.68
C PHE A 541 46.66 64.76 45.49
N LEU A 542 46.59 64.68 46.82
CA LEU A 542 47.09 65.71 47.73
C LEU A 542 48.43 65.30 48.34
N LYS A 543 49.47 66.10 48.07
CA LYS A 543 50.85 65.79 48.50
C LYS A 543 51.10 65.96 50.00
N ASN A 544 50.29 66.77 50.69
CA ASN A 544 50.56 67.20 52.06
C ASN A 544 49.89 66.37 53.16
N LYS A 545 49.35 65.16 52.90
CA LYS A 545 48.59 64.34 53.87
C LYS A 545 47.34 65.05 54.44
N SER A 546 46.52 64.34 55.23
CA SER A 546 45.26 64.87 55.78
C SER A 546 45.50 65.88 56.90
N LEU A 547 44.58 66.84 57.07
CA LEU A 547 44.59 67.78 58.20
C LEU A 547 44.58 67.06 59.55
N ASP A 548 43.87 65.93 59.63
CA ASP A 548 43.86 65.01 60.77
C ASP A 548 45.28 64.60 61.23
N THR A 549 46.19 64.39 60.28
CA THR A 549 47.59 64.03 60.59
C THR A 549 48.32 65.15 61.35
N PHE A 550 47.99 66.42 61.08
CA PHE A 550 48.62 67.57 61.72
C PHE A 550 47.90 68.03 62.99
N VAL A 551 46.59 67.79 63.09
CA VAL A 551 45.77 68.20 64.25
C VAL A 551 45.85 67.17 65.38
N PHE A 552 45.82 65.88 65.08
CA PHE A 552 45.68 64.82 66.09
C PHE A 552 46.94 63.99 66.33
N GLY A 553 48.08 64.38 65.73
CA GLY A 553 49.39 63.84 66.10
C GLY A 553 49.46 62.31 66.06
N GLY A 554 49.10 61.70 64.92
CA GLY A 554 49.53 60.35 64.56
C GLY A 554 49.29 59.22 65.56
N SER A 555 48.04 58.92 65.90
CA SER A 555 47.57 57.53 66.07
C SER A 555 46.07 57.50 66.37
N LEU A 556 45.23 57.40 65.33
CA LEU A 556 43.94 56.72 65.34
C LEU A 556 43.45 56.54 63.90
N LEU A 557 43.12 55.29 63.54
CA LEU A 557 42.58 54.88 62.26
C LEU A 557 41.14 55.40 62.09
N THR A 558 40.95 56.46 61.30
CA THR A 558 39.79 56.66 60.41
C THR A 558 39.89 58.02 59.70
N PRO A 559 39.98 58.08 58.36
CA PRO A 559 39.72 59.33 57.65
C PRO A 559 38.21 59.48 57.49
N PHE A 560 37.60 60.40 58.24
CA PHE A 560 36.41 61.11 57.77
C PHE A 560 36.87 62.15 56.75
N VAL A 561 36.06 62.34 55.70
CA VAL A 561 36.24 63.34 54.63
C VAL A 561 36.29 64.74 55.22
#